data_AF-A0A932U8A1-F1
#
_entry.id   AF-A0A932U8A1-F1
#
_cell.length_a   1.000
_cell.length_b   1.000
_cell.length_c   1.000
_cell.angle_alpha   90.00
_cell.angle_beta   90.00
_cell.angle_gamma   90.00
#
_symmetry.space_group_name_H-M   'P 1'
#
loop_
_entity.id
_entity.type
_entity.pdbx_description
1 polymer ?
#
loop_
_entity_poly.entity_id
_entity_poly.type
_entity_poly.pdbx_seq_one_letter_code
_entity_poly.pdbx_strand_id
1 'polypeptide(L)'
;MNSLSPSIKSHAREGAHLRFGGLLVVLALAFVLALGAPRAHAGPPPQLTTHFPALTLTYTDVHGPGAATFAPQGLDAATGGTVLAVTIAQSRDVYTGAGFARQVDSHGYVIAATVTGSSGESYFLAGTLSRGDDGARWRGHGRSQPVGSPGVAGAWHLADWPVVEPPRPLPTVRIQLQPAGDSSVSGVVTLAALLEGETRYELELAGLESGAAYGVLLHAGNLDLPSASVNLVTTVTADAAGRANASGLVRFRGTEDIPLTILADGHHVITVVGTGQPVAVGAIPAR
;
A
#
# COMPACT_ATOMS: atom_id res chain seq x y z
N MET A 1 22.01 -71.87 29.00
CA MET A 1 21.41 -70.98 30.00
C MET A 1 22.44 -69.91 30.36
N ASN A 2 21.99 -68.67 30.52
CA ASN A 2 22.72 -67.42 30.84
C ASN A 2 23.24 -66.63 29.63
N SER A 3 22.33 -65.86 29.01
CA SER A 3 22.64 -64.74 28.12
C SER A 3 22.73 -63.46 28.96
N LEU A 4 23.90 -62.84 29.00
CA LEU A 4 24.16 -61.57 29.68
C LEU A 4 23.81 -60.40 28.75
N SER A 5 22.84 -59.56 29.15
CA SER A 5 22.55 -58.28 28.50
C SER A 5 23.47 -57.18 29.06
N PRO A 6 24.11 -56.34 28.22
CA PRO A 6 24.81 -55.16 28.70
C PRO A 6 23.84 -54.00 28.94
N SER A 7 23.90 -53.47 30.17
CA SER A 7 23.25 -52.23 30.61
C SER A 7 24.04 -51.03 30.07
N ILE A 8 23.43 -50.23 29.21
CA ILE A 8 23.99 -48.95 28.74
C ILE A 8 23.42 -47.84 29.62
N LYS A 9 24.25 -47.29 30.51
CA LYS A 9 23.97 -46.06 31.27
C LYS A 9 24.21 -44.85 30.37
N SER A 10 23.14 -44.15 30.00
CA SER A 10 23.23 -42.85 29.34
C SER A 10 23.54 -41.76 30.37
N HIS A 11 24.74 -41.21 30.31
CA HIS A 11 25.10 -39.98 31.04
C HIS A 11 24.41 -38.79 30.38
N ALA A 12 23.45 -38.18 31.09
CA ALA A 12 22.96 -36.85 30.78
C ALA A 12 24.08 -35.83 31.01
N ARG A 13 24.53 -35.17 29.95
CA ARG A 13 25.37 -33.96 30.03
C ARG A 13 24.43 -32.75 30.03
N GLU A 14 24.26 -32.13 31.20
CA GLU A 14 23.75 -30.76 31.33
C GLU A 14 24.74 -29.80 30.68
N GLY A 15 24.39 -29.31 29.49
CA GLY A 15 25.09 -28.21 28.83
C GLY A 15 24.35 -26.90 29.09
N ALA A 16 24.84 -26.12 30.05
CA ALA A 16 24.42 -24.74 30.26
C ALA A 16 24.94 -23.87 29.09
N HIS A 17 24.13 -23.71 28.05
CA HIS A 17 24.40 -22.76 26.98
C HIS A 17 23.92 -21.36 27.40
N LEU A 18 24.86 -20.52 27.83
CA LEU A 18 24.66 -19.08 27.92
C LEU A 18 24.24 -18.53 26.55
N ARG A 19 22.98 -18.12 26.42
CA ARG A 19 22.44 -17.41 25.27
C ARG A 19 22.74 -15.91 25.42
N PHE A 20 23.89 -15.46 24.92
CA PHE A 20 24.26 -14.03 24.84
C PHE A 20 24.44 -13.53 23.39
N GLY A 21 23.90 -14.24 22.39
CA GLY A 21 24.19 -14.01 20.97
C GLY A 21 23.11 -13.29 20.14
N GLY A 22 22.14 -12.61 20.74
CA GLY A 22 21.01 -12.00 20.00
C GLY A 22 21.12 -10.50 19.71
N LEU A 23 21.99 -9.76 20.39
CA LEU A 23 21.96 -8.29 20.38
C LEU A 23 22.65 -7.64 19.17
N LEU A 24 23.47 -8.38 18.40
CA LEU A 24 24.35 -7.79 17.37
C LEU A 24 23.76 -7.75 15.95
N VAL A 25 22.65 -8.45 15.67
CA VAL A 25 22.10 -8.53 14.29
C VAL A 25 21.07 -7.43 14.00
N VAL A 26 20.42 -6.85 15.01
CA VAL A 26 19.41 -5.79 14.84
C VAL A 26 20.03 -4.47 14.32
N LEU A 27 21.33 -4.25 14.55
CA LEU A 27 22.02 -3.01 14.15
C LEU A 27 22.35 -2.92 12.64
N ALA A 28 22.39 -4.05 11.92
CA ALA A 28 22.79 -4.05 10.51
C ALA A 28 21.66 -3.65 9.54
N LEU A 29 20.39 -3.84 9.92
CA LEU A 29 19.26 -3.59 9.01
C LEU A 29 18.82 -2.12 8.95
N ALA A 30 19.19 -1.31 9.95
CA ALA A 30 18.94 0.13 9.93
C ALA A 30 19.79 0.89 8.89
N PHE A 31 20.86 0.27 8.35
CA PHE A 31 21.80 0.95 7.47
C PHE A 31 21.36 1.02 5.99
N VAL A 32 20.44 0.15 5.55
CA VAL A 32 20.09 0.02 4.13
C VAL A 32 19.09 1.09 3.65
N LEU A 33 18.37 1.76 4.55
CA LEU A 33 17.41 2.83 4.19
C LEU A 33 18.04 4.24 4.07
N ALA A 34 19.34 4.40 4.31
CA ALA A 34 19.98 5.73 4.41
C ALA A 34 20.85 6.14 3.20
N LEU A 35 21.03 5.30 2.17
CA LEU A 35 22.10 5.48 1.18
C LEU A 35 21.69 6.10 -0.18
N GLY A 36 20.46 6.58 -0.37
CA GLY A 36 19.97 6.96 -1.71
C GLY A 36 19.57 8.42 -1.98
N ALA A 37 19.37 9.27 -0.96
CA ALA A 37 18.80 10.60 -1.18
C ALA A 37 19.86 11.72 -1.20
N PRO A 38 19.83 12.64 -2.17
CA PRO A 38 20.69 13.83 -2.15
C PRO A 38 20.45 14.64 -0.86
N ARG A 39 21.54 14.99 -0.18
CA ARG A 39 21.53 15.77 1.06
C ARG A 39 21.05 17.19 0.80
N ALA A 40 19.74 17.41 0.81
CA ALA A 40 19.19 18.72 1.10
C ALA A 40 19.71 19.15 2.49
N HIS A 41 20.23 20.37 2.60
CA HIS A 41 20.58 20.97 3.90
C HIS A 41 19.29 21.25 4.68
N ALA A 42 18.67 20.20 5.20
CA ALA A 42 17.67 20.33 6.24
C ALA A 42 18.42 20.85 7.47
N GLY A 43 17.98 21.99 8.01
CA GLY A 43 18.37 22.40 9.35
C GLY A 43 18.13 21.26 10.35
N PRO A 44 18.77 21.28 11.53
CA PRO A 44 18.58 20.24 12.53
C PRO A 44 17.07 20.03 12.72
N PRO A 45 16.56 18.80 12.51
CA PRO A 45 15.13 18.55 12.61
C PRO A 45 14.67 19.02 14.00
N PRO A 46 13.48 19.63 14.12
CA PRO A 46 12.95 20.05 15.40
C PRO A 46 13.06 18.88 16.38
N GLN A 47 13.76 19.09 17.49
CA GLN A 47 13.90 18.09 18.54
C GLN A 47 12.53 17.98 19.22
N LEU A 48 11.71 17.04 18.77
CA LEU A 48 10.49 16.66 19.47
C LEU A 48 10.93 15.83 20.68
N THR A 49 11.04 16.48 21.84
CA THR A 49 11.59 15.89 23.08
C THR A 49 10.57 15.06 23.86
N THR A 50 9.42 14.72 23.28
CA THR A 50 8.42 13.94 23.99
C THR A 50 8.81 12.47 24.03
N HIS A 51 9.09 11.98 25.24
CA HIS A 51 9.33 10.56 25.51
C HIS A 51 8.13 9.72 25.08
N PHE A 52 8.41 8.59 24.43
CA PHE A 52 7.38 7.61 24.11
C PHE A 52 6.82 7.00 25.42
N PRO A 53 5.49 7.00 25.64
CA PRO A 53 4.92 6.50 26.89
C PRO A 53 4.92 4.98 26.95
N ALA A 54 4.86 4.43 28.16
CA ALA A 54 4.50 3.03 28.35
C ALA A 54 3.03 2.83 27.92
N LEU A 55 2.77 1.84 27.07
CA LEU A 55 1.42 1.60 26.54
C LEU A 55 1.15 0.11 26.31
N THR A 56 -0.10 -0.30 26.51
CA THR A 56 -0.61 -1.63 26.16
C THR A 56 -1.87 -1.46 25.32
N LEU A 57 -1.90 -2.09 24.15
CA LEU A 57 -3.01 -2.01 23.20
C LEU A 57 -3.48 -3.40 22.79
N THR A 58 -4.74 -3.53 22.36
CA THR A 58 -5.18 -4.73 21.64
C THR A 58 -4.32 -4.87 20.38
N TYR A 59 -4.02 -6.11 19.99
CA TYR A 59 -3.16 -6.44 18.87
C TYR A 59 -3.81 -7.50 18.00
N THR A 60 -3.68 -7.40 16.69
CA THR A 60 -4.14 -8.43 15.75
C THR A 60 -3.19 -8.55 14.58
N ASP A 61 -2.85 -9.78 14.20
CA ASP A 61 -2.14 -10.11 12.97
C ASP A 61 -2.66 -11.45 12.39
N VAL A 62 -1.89 -12.09 11.51
CA VAL A 62 -2.23 -13.39 10.89
C VAL A 62 -2.32 -14.55 11.90
N HIS A 63 -1.75 -14.41 13.10
CA HIS A 63 -1.81 -15.39 14.19
C HIS A 63 -3.00 -15.16 15.14
N GLY A 64 -3.79 -14.10 14.90
CA GLY A 64 -5.03 -13.82 15.62
C GLY A 64 -4.94 -12.67 16.62
N PRO A 65 -5.99 -12.46 17.43
CA PRO A 65 -6.04 -11.35 18.38
C PRO A 65 -5.17 -11.61 19.62
N GLY A 66 -4.76 -10.52 20.26
CA GLY A 66 -3.89 -10.51 21.43
C GLY A 66 -3.73 -9.11 22.02
N ALA A 67 -2.62 -8.90 22.73
CA ALA A 67 -2.23 -7.60 23.30
C ALA A 67 -0.74 -7.34 23.07
N ALA A 68 -0.39 -6.10 22.77
CA ALA A 68 0.99 -5.65 22.65
C ALA A 68 1.30 -4.58 23.70
N THR A 69 2.37 -4.80 24.46
CA THR A 69 2.90 -3.89 25.47
C THR A 69 4.25 -3.33 25.01
N PHE A 70 4.39 -2.01 25.10
CA PHE A 70 5.61 -1.28 24.80
C PHE A 70 6.07 -0.56 26.07
N ALA A 71 7.25 -0.91 26.55
CA ALA A 71 7.84 -0.32 27.74
C ALA A 71 9.11 0.48 27.36
N PRO A 72 9.10 1.82 27.47
CA PRO A 72 10.25 2.64 27.13
C PRO A 72 11.44 2.34 28.04
N GLN A 73 12.64 2.22 27.47
CA GLN A 73 13.90 1.89 28.14
C GLN A 73 14.89 3.07 28.17
N GLY A 74 14.54 4.20 27.57
CA GLY A 74 15.39 5.39 27.48
C GLY A 74 15.49 5.92 26.06
N LEU A 75 16.25 7.00 25.90
CA LEU A 75 16.49 7.63 24.59
C LEU A 75 17.42 6.77 23.74
N ASP A 76 17.11 6.68 22.44
CA ASP A 76 18.00 6.13 21.43
C ASP A 76 18.80 7.26 20.78
N ALA A 77 20.06 7.41 21.18
CA ALA A 77 20.95 8.46 20.68
C ALA A 77 21.22 8.35 19.16
N ALA A 78 21.12 7.15 18.57
CA ALA A 78 21.41 6.94 17.16
C ALA A 78 20.28 7.42 16.25
N THR A 79 19.02 7.17 16.64
CA THR A 79 17.84 7.54 15.84
C THR A 79 17.17 8.82 16.31
N GLY A 80 17.52 9.33 17.49
CA GLY A 80 16.77 10.38 18.18
C GLY A 80 15.39 9.91 18.67
N GLY A 81 15.20 8.60 18.81
CA GLY A 81 13.96 7.97 19.25
C GLY A 81 13.99 7.53 20.72
N THR A 82 13.10 6.60 21.06
CA THR A 82 13.02 5.92 22.35
C THR A 82 13.25 4.43 22.15
N VAL A 83 14.18 3.82 22.88
CA VAL A 83 14.38 2.37 22.93
C VAL A 83 13.19 1.73 23.64
N LEU A 84 12.67 0.64 23.10
CA LEU A 84 11.50 -0.07 23.61
C LEU A 84 11.85 -1.51 23.98
N ALA A 85 11.31 -1.99 25.10
CA ALA A 85 11.03 -3.41 25.31
C ALA A 85 9.61 -3.69 24.80
N VAL A 86 9.45 -4.76 24.02
CA VAL A 86 8.19 -5.10 23.35
C VAL A 86 7.76 -6.49 23.78
N THR A 87 6.49 -6.62 24.18
CA THR A 87 5.86 -7.91 24.50
C THR A 87 4.56 -8.04 23.73
N ILE A 88 4.36 -9.14 23.02
CA ILE A 88 3.11 -9.46 22.31
C ILE A 88 2.58 -10.77 22.86
N ALA A 89 1.41 -10.74 23.49
CA ALA A 89 0.71 -11.92 23.99
C ALA A 89 -0.45 -12.25 23.06
N GLN A 90 -0.43 -13.43 22.42
CA GLN A 90 -1.46 -13.89 21.50
C GLN A 90 -1.79 -15.35 21.77
N SER A 91 -3.07 -15.65 22.02
CA SER A 91 -3.71 -16.98 22.14
C SER A 91 -2.95 -18.09 22.91
N ARG A 92 -1.74 -18.47 22.51
CA ARG A 92 -0.91 -19.52 23.13
C ARG A 92 0.56 -19.16 23.36
N ASP A 93 1.02 -18.02 22.85
CA ASP A 93 2.42 -17.62 22.92
C ASP A 93 2.60 -16.18 23.40
N VAL A 94 3.78 -15.95 23.97
CA VAL A 94 4.27 -14.62 24.33
C VAL A 94 5.57 -14.39 23.59
N TYR A 95 5.55 -13.37 22.73
CA TYR A 95 6.71 -12.90 22.01
C TYR A 95 7.34 -11.75 22.78
N THR A 96 8.63 -11.80 23.03
CA THR A 96 9.36 -10.74 23.73
C THR A 96 10.52 -10.24 22.89
N GLY A 97 10.85 -8.97 23.02
CA GLY A 97 11.77 -8.34 22.10
C GLY A 97 12.16 -6.92 22.46
N ALA A 98 12.89 -6.31 21.54
CA ALA A 98 13.33 -4.93 21.64
C ALA A 98 13.14 -4.21 20.31
N GLY A 99 13.01 -2.89 20.39
CA GLY A 99 12.82 -2.04 19.23
C GLY A 99 13.07 -0.58 19.55
N PHE A 100 12.62 0.29 18.66
CA PHE A 100 12.59 1.73 18.88
C PHE A 100 11.30 2.33 18.34
N ALA A 101 10.90 3.46 18.91
CA ALA A 101 9.92 4.35 18.33
C ALA A 101 10.52 5.75 18.16
N ARG A 102 10.22 6.40 17.04
CA ARG A 102 10.65 7.76 16.76
C ARG A 102 9.45 8.59 16.33
N GLN A 103 9.28 9.74 16.97
CA GLN A 103 8.23 10.69 16.61
C GLN A 103 8.55 11.34 15.25
N VAL A 104 7.56 11.42 14.38
CA VAL A 104 7.69 12.04 13.04
C VAL A 104 6.86 13.32 12.91
N ASP A 105 5.80 13.47 13.72
CA ASP A 105 5.00 14.69 13.85
C ASP A 105 4.36 14.77 15.25
N SER A 106 3.49 15.74 15.54
CA SER A 106 2.89 15.91 16.87
C SER A 106 2.04 14.72 17.35
N HIS A 107 1.56 13.88 16.43
CA HIS A 107 0.71 12.73 16.70
C HIS A 107 1.29 11.39 16.21
N GLY A 108 2.23 11.41 15.27
CA GLY A 108 2.74 10.25 14.56
C GLY A 108 4.09 9.78 15.06
N TYR A 109 4.24 8.45 15.12
CA TYR A 109 5.49 7.77 15.41
C TYR A 109 5.73 6.67 14.38
N VAL A 110 6.98 6.49 13.98
CA VAL A 110 7.43 5.25 13.34
C VAL A 110 7.94 4.30 14.40
N ILE A 111 7.68 3.01 14.23
CA ILE A 111 8.11 1.96 15.15
C ILE A 111 8.76 0.82 14.37
N ALA A 112 9.83 0.27 14.91
CA ALA A 112 10.39 -1.01 14.47
C ALA A 112 10.85 -1.83 15.66
N ALA A 113 10.60 -3.14 15.64
CA ALA A 113 10.97 -4.05 16.72
C ALA A 113 11.27 -5.45 16.19
N THR A 114 12.09 -6.21 16.92
CA THR A 114 12.22 -7.66 16.72
C THR A 114 11.69 -8.35 17.95
N VAL A 115 10.78 -9.31 17.77
CA VAL A 115 10.19 -10.12 18.85
C VAL A 115 10.46 -11.59 18.60
N THR A 116 10.66 -12.37 19.66
CA THR A 116 10.92 -13.81 19.60
C THR A 116 10.01 -14.54 20.57
N GLY A 117 9.33 -15.58 20.08
CA GLY A 117 8.42 -16.39 20.88
C GLY A 117 9.13 -17.56 21.56
N SER A 118 8.37 -18.31 22.34
CA SER A 118 8.90 -19.35 23.23
C SER A 118 9.52 -20.53 22.46
N SER A 119 9.01 -20.83 21.26
CA SER A 119 9.55 -21.84 20.35
C SER A 119 10.71 -21.37 19.48
N GLY A 120 11.15 -20.11 19.63
CA GLY A 120 12.35 -19.57 18.99
C GLY A 120 12.13 -18.94 17.61
N GLU A 121 10.90 -18.90 17.12
CA GLU A 121 10.50 -18.08 15.97
C GLU A 121 10.66 -16.59 16.30
N SER A 122 11.22 -15.84 15.35
CA SER A 122 11.43 -14.40 15.48
C SER A 122 10.76 -13.66 14.34
N TYR A 123 10.16 -12.52 14.67
CA TYR A 123 9.52 -11.62 13.72
C TYR A 123 10.11 -10.22 13.84
N PHE A 124 10.35 -9.60 12.68
CA PHE A 124 10.57 -8.17 12.57
C PHE A 124 9.24 -7.47 12.33
N LEU A 125 8.96 -6.45 13.12
CA LEU A 125 7.76 -5.61 13.06
C LEU A 125 8.20 -4.21 12.65
N ALA A 126 7.52 -3.63 11.65
CA ALA A 126 7.72 -2.23 11.27
C ALA A 126 6.38 -1.57 10.94
N GLY A 127 6.17 -0.33 11.36
CA GLY A 127 4.91 0.36 11.09
C GLY A 127 4.85 1.75 11.71
N THR A 128 3.62 2.23 11.89
CA THR A 128 3.34 3.54 12.49
C THR A 128 2.40 3.41 13.68
N LEU A 129 2.56 4.34 14.62
CA LEU A 129 1.64 4.59 15.71
C LEU A 129 1.13 6.03 15.60
N SER A 130 -0.14 6.25 15.91
CA SER A 130 -0.72 7.58 15.99
C SER A 130 -1.43 7.78 17.31
N ARG A 131 -1.19 8.94 17.93
CA ARG A 131 -1.85 9.42 19.13
C ARG A 131 -3.03 10.31 18.72
N GLY A 132 -4.23 10.01 19.20
CA GLY A 132 -5.42 10.83 18.96
C GLY A 132 -5.30 12.22 19.58
N ASP A 133 -6.20 13.12 19.18
CA ASP A 133 -6.19 14.53 19.62
C ASP A 133 -6.40 14.68 21.14
N ASP A 134 -7.10 13.73 21.76
CA ASP A 134 -7.28 13.66 23.21
C ASP A 134 -6.00 13.23 23.97
N GLY A 135 -4.95 12.83 23.24
CA GLY A 135 -3.71 12.34 23.82
C GLY A 135 -3.83 11.01 24.55
N ALA A 136 -5.01 10.42 24.65
CA ALA A 136 -5.28 9.20 25.40
C ALA A 136 -5.41 7.99 24.47
N ARG A 137 -6.02 8.17 23.30
CA ARG A 137 -6.20 7.10 22.33
C ARG A 137 -4.94 6.91 21.50
N TRP A 138 -4.54 5.66 21.34
CA TRP A 138 -3.45 5.24 20.48
C TRP A 138 -3.96 4.21 19.49
N ARG A 139 -3.37 4.22 18.29
CA ARG A 139 -3.65 3.25 17.24
C ARG A 139 -2.38 2.98 16.44
N GLY A 140 -2.29 1.82 15.83
CA GLY A 140 -1.12 1.47 15.03
C GLY A 140 -1.41 0.46 13.94
N HIS A 141 -0.58 0.46 12.91
CA HIS A 141 -0.59 -0.56 11.89
C HIS A 141 0.80 -0.71 11.27
N GLY A 142 1.06 -1.86 10.67
CA GLY A 142 2.31 -2.11 9.98
C GLY A 142 2.41 -3.48 9.37
N ARG A 143 3.65 -3.92 9.16
CA ARG A 143 4.00 -5.23 8.62
C ARG A 143 4.82 -6.04 9.62
N SER A 144 4.56 -7.34 9.66
CA SER A 144 5.36 -8.34 10.35
C SER A 144 6.04 -9.22 9.30
N GLN A 145 7.30 -9.58 9.54
CA GLN A 145 8.10 -10.44 8.66
C GLN A 145 8.85 -11.46 9.52
N PRO A 146 8.77 -12.78 9.24
CA PRO A 146 9.61 -13.75 9.90
C PRO A 146 11.09 -13.48 9.58
N VAL A 147 11.95 -13.44 10.61
CA VAL A 147 13.39 -13.16 10.43
C VAL A 147 14.06 -14.24 9.57
N GLY A 148 13.60 -15.49 9.67
CA GLY A 148 14.12 -16.60 8.84
C GLY A 148 13.60 -16.62 7.40
N SER A 149 12.55 -15.84 7.07
CA SER A 149 11.85 -15.89 5.78
C SER A 149 11.31 -14.51 5.38
N PRO A 150 12.17 -13.53 5.07
CA PRO A 150 11.77 -12.13 4.87
C PRO A 150 10.84 -11.89 3.66
N GLY A 151 10.72 -12.86 2.75
CA GLY A 151 9.81 -12.81 1.61
C GLY A 151 8.33 -12.95 1.98
N VAL A 152 8.02 -13.39 3.21
CA VAL A 152 6.66 -13.52 3.71
C VAL A 152 6.37 -12.35 4.65
N ALA A 153 5.34 -11.56 4.37
CA ALA A 153 4.97 -10.42 5.20
C ALA A 153 3.48 -10.44 5.53
N GLY A 154 3.16 -10.36 6.81
CA GLY A 154 1.80 -10.17 7.33
C GLY A 154 1.54 -8.70 7.66
N ALA A 155 0.28 -8.33 7.80
CA ALA A 155 -0.11 -7.06 8.40
C ALA A 155 -0.35 -7.24 9.91
N TRP A 156 -0.08 -6.21 10.69
CA TRP A 156 -0.49 -6.14 12.09
C TRP A 156 -1.21 -4.83 12.38
N HIS A 157 -2.07 -4.85 13.40
CA HIS A 157 -2.86 -3.72 13.86
C HIS A 157 -2.80 -3.61 15.39
N LEU A 158 -2.89 -2.37 15.91
CA LEU A 158 -2.94 -2.04 17.33
C LEU A 158 -4.15 -1.15 17.65
N ALA A 159 -4.74 -1.41 18.82
CA ALA A 159 -6.05 -0.92 19.24
C ALA A 159 -7.17 -1.43 18.32
N ASP A 160 -8.43 -1.18 18.69
CA ASP A 160 -9.56 -1.28 17.76
C ASP A 160 -9.37 -0.22 16.67
N TRP A 161 -8.48 -0.55 15.73
CA TRP A 161 -8.49 0.03 14.41
C TRP A 161 -9.88 -0.35 13.89
N PRO A 162 -10.82 0.60 13.66
CA PRO A 162 -11.99 0.25 12.89
C PRO A 162 -11.40 -0.35 11.63
N VAL A 163 -11.71 -1.62 11.35
CA VAL A 163 -11.19 -2.33 10.17
C VAL A 163 -11.24 -1.29 9.07
N VAL A 164 -10.08 -0.81 8.61
CA VAL A 164 -10.07 0.05 7.43
C VAL A 164 -10.51 -0.96 6.40
N GLU A 165 -11.81 -0.91 6.12
CA GLU A 165 -12.43 -1.66 5.05
C GLU A 165 -11.46 -1.44 3.90
N PRO A 166 -10.78 -2.52 3.42
CA PRO A 166 -9.69 -2.38 2.47
C PRO A 166 -10.18 -1.41 1.41
N PRO A 167 -9.42 -0.33 1.12
CA PRO A 167 -9.94 0.88 0.47
C PRO A 167 -10.86 0.41 -0.62
N ARG A 168 -12.18 0.64 -0.43
CA ARG A 168 -13.18 0.00 -1.28
C ARG A 168 -12.72 0.22 -2.70
N PRO A 169 -12.51 -0.86 -3.48
CA PRO A 169 -11.92 -0.73 -4.79
C PRO A 169 -12.69 0.37 -5.50
N LEU A 170 -11.96 1.43 -5.85
CA LEU A 170 -12.59 2.64 -6.35
C LEU A 170 -13.44 2.24 -7.54
N PRO A 171 -14.65 2.82 -7.68
CA PRO A 171 -15.49 2.50 -8.81
C PRO A 171 -14.72 2.61 -10.14
N THR A 172 -14.54 1.49 -10.84
CA THR A 172 -14.07 1.45 -12.23
C THR A 172 -15.17 1.09 -13.23
N VAL A 173 -15.20 1.74 -14.39
CA VAL A 173 -16.04 1.40 -15.55
C VAL A 173 -15.14 1.11 -16.74
N ARG A 174 -15.40 0.01 -17.46
CA ARG A 174 -14.64 -0.39 -18.65
C ARG A 174 -15.51 -0.27 -19.88
N ILE A 175 -15.06 0.49 -20.86
CA ILE A 175 -15.75 0.81 -22.10
C ILE A 175 -15.03 0.11 -23.25
N GLN A 176 -15.76 -0.67 -24.04
CA GLN A 176 -15.24 -1.25 -25.27
C GLN A 176 -15.47 -0.26 -26.41
N LEU A 177 -14.39 0.12 -27.10
CA LEU A 177 -14.46 0.95 -28.30
C LEU A 177 -14.53 0.03 -29.51
N GLN A 178 -15.66 0.08 -30.22
CA GLN A 178 -15.90 -0.67 -31.44
C GLN A 178 -15.56 0.19 -32.66
N PRO A 179 -15.07 -0.41 -33.76
CA PRO A 179 -14.84 0.34 -34.98
C PRO A 179 -16.11 1.02 -35.50
N ALA A 180 -15.96 2.22 -36.06
CA ALA A 180 -17.04 2.96 -36.69
C ALA A 180 -16.88 2.97 -38.22
N GLY A 181 -17.96 2.71 -38.96
CA GLY A 181 -17.92 2.59 -40.43
C GLY A 181 -16.98 1.48 -40.88
N ASP A 182 -16.09 1.79 -41.84
CA ASP A 182 -15.10 0.86 -42.40
C ASP A 182 -13.75 0.88 -41.65
N SER A 183 -13.68 1.58 -40.51
CA SER A 183 -12.47 1.64 -39.69
C SER A 183 -12.12 0.26 -39.11
N SER A 184 -10.82 0.04 -38.86
CA SER A 184 -10.34 -1.10 -38.07
C SER A 184 -9.94 -0.72 -36.64
N VAL A 185 -10.09 0.56 -36.27
CA VAL A 185 -9.70 1.09 -34.97
C VAL A 185 -10.61 0.50 -33.88
N SER A 186 -10.00 -0.07 -32.85
CA SER A 186 -10.70 -0.60 -31.68
C SER A 186 -9.88 -0.37 -30.43
N GLY A 187 -10.48 -0.57 -29.26
CA GLY A 187 -9.75 -0.39 -28.01
C GLY A 187 -10.61 -0.44 -26.77
N VAL A 188 -10.01 0.02 -25.68
CA VAL A 188 -10.60 0.00 -24.35
C VAL A 188 -10.32 1.32 -23.67
N VAL A 189 -11.35 1.85 -23.00
CA VAL A 189 -11.18 2.93 -22.02
C VAL A 189 -11.59 2.41 -20.65
N THR A 190 -10.71 2.57 -19.67
CA THR A 190 -11.03 2.33 -18.26
C THR A 190 -11.16 3.69 -17.57
N LEU A 191 -12.31 3.95 -16.96
CA LEU A 191 -12.54 5.11 -16.11
C LEU A 191 -12.53 4.67 -14.66
N ALA A 192 -11.78 5.35 -13.80
CA ALA A 192 -11.67 5.06 -12.37
C ALA A 192 -11.96 6.32 -11.55
N ALA A 193 -12.88 6.22 -10.59
CA ALA A 193 -13.09 7.27 -9.61
C ALA A 193 -11.84 7.43 -8.73
N LEU A 194 -11.53 8.65 -8.30
CA LEU A 194 -10.53 8.98 -7.30
C LEU A 194 -11.19 9.54 -6.03
N LEU A 195 -10.43 9.63 -4.94
CA LEU A 195 -10.96 9.99 -3.61
C LEU A 195 -11.58 11.40 -3.54
N GLU A 196 -11.18 12.31 -4.41
CA GLU A 196 -11.62 13.71 -4.43
C GLU A 196 -12.74 13.98 -5.45
N GLY A 197 -13.39 12.92 -5.96
CA GLY A 197 -14.44 13.04 -6.98
C GLY A 197 -13.90 13.22 -8.40
N GLU A 198 -12.59 13.12 -8.61
CA GLU A 198 -12.00 13.13 -9.95
C GLU A 198 -12.23 11.77 -10.66
N THR A 199 -12.17 11.78 -11.99
CA THR A 199 -12.12 10.56 -12.80
C THR A 199 -10.81 10.46 -13.55
N ARG A 200 -10.07 9.38 -13.32
CA ARG A 200 -8.92 9.00 -14.13
C ARG A 200 -9.38 8.16 -15.33
N TYR A 201 -8.79 8.39 -16.50
CA TYR A 201 -8.92 7.49 -17.64
C TYR A 201 -7.60 6.76 -17.91
N GLU A 202 -7.72 5.55 -18.43
CA GLU A 202 -6.67 4.77 -19.08
C GLU A 202 -7.20 4.29 -20.43
N LEU A 203 -6.46 4.57 -21.50
CA LEU A 203 -6.85 4.34 -22.88
C LEU A 203 -5.84 3.42 -23.54
N GLU A 204 -6.34 2.41 -24.23
CA GLU A 204 -5.57 1.53 -25.11
C GLU A 204 -6.28 1.42 -26.46
N LEU A 205 -5.60 1.77 -27.54
CA LEU A 205 -6.11 1.73 -28.91
C LEU A 205 -5.20 0.89 -29.81
N ALA A 206 -5.81 0.25 -30.81
CA ALA A 206 -5.13 -0.49 -31.87
C ALA A 206 -5.84 -0.28 -33.22
N GLY A 207 -5.16 -0.61 -34.32
CA GLY A 207 -5.69 -0.45 -35.68
C GLY A 207 -5.61 0.98 -36.22
N LEU A 208 -4.80 1.84 -35.58
CA LEU A 208 -4.59 3.23 -35.99
C LEU A 208 -3.59 3.30 -37.16
N GLU A 209 -3.68 4.34 -37.98
CA GLU A 209 -2.67 4.66 -38.99
C GLU A 209 -1.41 5.18 -38.30
N SER A 210 -0.26 4.53 -38.56
CA SER A 210 1.03 4.85 -37.92
C SER A 210 1.40 6.33 -38.06
N GLY A 211 1.74 6.98 -36.96
CA GLY A 211 2.15 8.39 -36.91
C GLY A 211 1.00 9.40 -37.02
N ALA A 212 -0.24 8.95 -37.26
CA ALA A 212 -1.40 9.83 -37.31
C ALA A 212 -1.86 10.23 -35.90
N ALA A 213 -2.41 11.44 -35.79
CA ALA A 213 -2.98 11.96 -34.56
C ALA A 213 -4.50 11.73 -34.52
N TYR A 214 -5.01 11.37 -33.34
CA TYR A 214 -6.42 11.08 -33.09
C TYR A 214 -6.90 11.84 -31.86
N GLY A 215 -8.09 12.42 -31.96
CA GLY A 215 -8.78 13.04 -30.83
C GLY A 215 -9.68 12.02 -30.13
N VAL A 216 -9.69 12.03 -28.81
CA VAL A 216 -10.61 11.23 -27.99
C VAL A 216 -11.61 12.18 -27.35
N LEU A 217 -12.87 12.05 -27.75
CA LEU A 217 -13.95 12.97 -27.40
C LEU A 217 -14.95 12.27 -26.50
N LEU A 218 -15.47 13.02 -25.52
CA LEU A 218 -16.60 12.64 -24.69
C LEU A 218 -17.83 13.43 -25.15
N HIS A 219 -18.92 12.72 -25.42
CA HIS A 219 -20.22 13.31 -25.74
C HIS A 219 -21.25 12.88 -24.69
N ALA A 220 -22.21 13.77 -24.40
CA ALA A 220 -23.47 13.36 -23.79
C ALA A 220 -24.39 12.68 -24.83
N GLY A 221 -25.42 11.98 -24.39
CA GLY A 221 -26.34 11.23 -25.25
C GLY A 221 -25.97 9.75 -25.40
N ASN A 222 -26.46 9.12 -26.47
CA ASN A 222 -26.18 7.72 -26.77
C ASN A 222 -25.53 7.59 -28.16
N LEU A 223 -25.17 6.37 -28.56
CA LEU A 223 -24.46 6.13 -29.82
C LEU A 223 -25.29 6.53 -31.06
N ASP A 224 -26.61 6.40 -30.99
CA ASP A 224 -27.51 6.72 -32.11
C ASP A 224 -27.78 8.24 -32.21
N LEU A 225 -27.76 8.92 -31.07
CA LEU A 225 -28.07 10.35 -30.94
C LEU A 225 -27.05 11.04 -30.00
N PRO A 226 -25.78 11.21 -30.42
CA PRO A 226 -24.81 11.93 -29.62
C PRO A 226 -25.17 13.42 -29.57
N SER A 227 -25.03 14.01 -28.39
CA SER A 227 -25.20 15.45 -28.18
C SER A 227 -24.10 16.25 -28.87
N ALA A 228 -24.42 17.48 -29.27
CA ALA A 228 -23.45 18.46 -29.75
C ALA A 228 -22.50 18.94 -28.64
N SER A 229 -22.84 18.72 -27.36
CA SER A 229 -21.94 18.97 -26.25
C SER A 229 -20.79 17.96 -26.27
N VAL A 230 -19.60 18.46 -26.62
CA VAL A 230 -18.39 17.66 -26.77
C VAL A 230 -17.28 18.18 -25.86
N ASN A 231 -16.52 17.26 -25.30
CA ASN A 231 -15.34 17.56 -24.51
C ASN A 231 -14.14 16.74 -25.01
N LEU A 232 -12.99 17.40 -25.25
CA LEU A 232 -11.76 16.69 -25.61
C LEU A 232 -11.14 16.07 -24.36
N VAL A 233 -11.08 14.75 -24.32
CA VAL A 233 -10.43 14.00 -23.22
C VAL A 233 -8.92 14.03 -23.40
N THR A 234 -8.45 13.70 -24.60
CA THR A 234 -7.02 13.69 -24.94
C THR A 234 -6.79 13.62 -26.44
N THR A 235 -5.55 13.88 -26.86
CA THR A 235 -5.07 13.61 -28.21
C THR A 235 -3.96 12.57 -28.11
N VAL A 236 -4.00 11.57 -28.99
CA VAL A 236 -2.97 10.54 -29.06
C VAL A 236 -2.35 10.48 -30.45
N THR A 237 -1.10 10.01 -30.54
CA THR A 237 -0.44 9.73 -31.81
C THR A 237 -0.16 8.23 -31.87
N ALA A 238 -0.51 7.59 -32.98
CA ALA A 238 -0.26 6.18 -33.18
C ALA A 238 1.25 5.92 -33.34
N ASP A 239 1.73 4.85 -32.70
CA ASP A 239 3.08 4.34 -32.91
C ASP A 239 3.23 3.61 -34.26
N ALA A 240 4.43 3.11 -34.54
CA ALA A 240 4.73 2.38 -35.76
C ALA A 240 3.94 1.07 -35.93
N ALA A 241 3.34 0.55 -34.85
CA ALA A 241 2.50 -0.64 -34.86
C ALA A 241 1.00 -0.32 -34.93
N GLY A 242 0.63 0.97 -35.10
CA GLY A 242 -0.76 1.40 -35.14
C GLY A 242 -1.46 1.32 -33.78
N ARG A 243 -0.71 1.51 -32.69
CA ARG A 243 -1.23 1.51 -31.31
C ARG A 243 -1.06 2.87 -30.67
N ALA A 244 -1.92 3.18 -29.71
CA ALA A 244 -1.76 4.35 -28.86
C ALA A 244 -2.25 4.05 -27.45
N ASN A 245 -1.50 4.51 -26.45
CA ASN A 245 -1.89 4.43 -25.04
C ASN A 245 -1.85 5.82 -24.43
N ALA A 246 -2.80 6.13 -23.55
CA ALA A 246 -2.81 7.38 -22.81
C ALA A 246 -3.47 7.22 -21.45
N SER A 247 -3.13 8.09 -20.51
CA SER A 247 -3.80 8.17 -19.22
C SER A 247 -3.81 9.60 -18.72
N GLY A 248 -4.84 9.96 -17.97
CA GLY A 248 -4.97 11.30 -17.40
C GLY A 248 -6.26 11.47 -16.64
N LEU A 249 -6.64 12.72 -16.38
CA LEU A 249 -7.91 13.07 -15.75
C LEU A 249 -8.94 13.48 -16.80
N VAL A 250 -10.19 13.12 -16.57
CA VAL A 250 -11.32 13.59 -17.37
C VAL A 250 -11.76 14.94 -16.81
N ARG A 251 -11.57 16.00 -17.61
CA ARG A 251 -11.90 17.37 -17.20
C ARG A 251 -12.79 18.07 -18.20
N PHE A 252 -13.84 18.74 -17.74
CA PHE A 252 -14.67 19.61 -18.56
C PHE A 252 -13.87 20.83 -18.97
N ARG A 253 -13.73 21.04 -20.30
CA ARG A 253 -12.96 22.14 -20.90
C ARG A 253 -11.52 22.23 -20.37
N GLY A 254 -10.96 21.10 -19.91
CA GLY A 254 -9.60 20.98 -19.41
C GLY A 254 -9.34 21.48 -17.98
N THR A 255 -10.34 22.05 -17.29
CA THR A 255 -10.13 22.72 -15.99
C THR A 255 -10.93 22.16 -14.83
N GLU A 256 -12.11 21.61 -15.07
CA GLU A 256 -13.02 21.15 -14.02
C GLU A 256 -13.10 19.63 -14.01
N ASP A 257 -12.81 18.99 -12.88
CA ASP A 257 -12.84 17.53 -12.76
C ASP A 257 -14.29 17.01 -12.84
N ILE A 258 -14.50 15.96 -13.64
CA ILE A 258 -15.83 15.35 -13.81
C ILE A 258 -15.89 14.05 -12.99
N PRO A 259 -16.83 13.92 -12.04
CA PRO A 259 -16.96 12.68 -11.27
C PRO A 259 -17.52 11.53 -12.10
N LEU A 260 -17.06 10.31 -11.79
CA LEU A 260 -17.42 9.11 -12.54
C LEU A 260 -18.92 8.84 -12.51
N THR A 261 -19.60 9.21 -11.43
CA THR A 261 -21.07 9.06 -11.29
C THR A 261 -21.85 9.89 -12.29
N ILE A 262 -21.28 10.98 -12.81
CA ILE A 262 -21.88 11.78 -13.88
C ILE A 262 -21.59 11.15 -15.25
N LEU A 263 -20.38 10.60 -15.44
CA LEU A 263 -19.99 9.97 -16.70
C LEU A 263 -20.66 8.60 -16.92
N ALA A 264 -20.87 7.84 -15.85
CA ALA A 264 -21.42 6.48 -15.86
C ALA A 264 -22.94 6.49 -15.57
N ASP A 265 -23.67 7.42 -16.18
CA ASP A 265 -25.13 7.53 -16.08
C ASP A 265 -25.89 6.79 -17.19
N GLY A 266 -25.16 6.16 -18.14
CA GLY A 266 -25.73 5.51 -19.32
C GLY A 266 -26.07 6.46 -20.48
N HIS A 267 -25.77 7.74 -20.34
CA HIS A 267 -26.05 8.81 -21.30
C HIS A 267 -24.78 9.55 -21.73
N HIS A 268 -23.65 8.84 -21.79
CA HIS A 268 -22.41 9.35 -22.34
C HIS A 268 -21.77 8.34 -23.28
N VAL A 269 -21.04 8.85 -24.27
CA VAL A 269 -20.29 8.05 -25.23
C VAL A 269 -18.88 8.62 -25.41
N ILE A 270 -17.93 7.73 -25.63
CA ILE A 270 -16.55 8.10 -26.04
C ILE A 270 -16.41 7.82 -27.54
N THR A 271 -15.87 8.79 -28.25
CA THR A 271 -15.59 8.71 -29.69
C THR A 271 -14.11 8.97 -29.94
N VAL A 272 -13.48 8.12 -30.75
CA VAL A 272 -12.15 8.37 -31.32
C VAL A 272 -12.34 8.95 -32.71
N VAL A 273 -11.73 10.10 -32.97
CA VAL A 273 -11.85 10.85 -34.23
C VAL A 273 -10.49 10.95 -34.90
N GLY A 274 -10.43 10.54 -36.18
CA GLY A 274 -9.26 10.71 -37.06
C GLY A 274 -9.33 12.03 -37.84
N THR A 275 -9.28 11.95 -39.16
CA THR A 275 -9.38 13.09 -40.11
C THR A 275 -10.80 13.70 -40.16
N GLY A 276 -11.32 14.11 -39.01
CA GLY A 276 -12.65 14.72 -38.85
C GLY A 276 -13.83 13.74 -38.83
N GLN A 277 -13.57 12.42 -38.87
CA GLN A 277 -14.61 11.39 -38.81
C GLN A 277 -14.39 10.45 -37.61
N PRO A 278 -15.47 9.99 -36.96
CA PRO A 278 -15.39 8.91 -35.98
C PRO A 278 -14.78 7.64 -36.60
N VAL A 279 -13.77 7.09 -35.93
CA VAL A 279 -13.11 5.83 -36.33
C VAL A 279 -13.37 4.70 -35.31
N ALA A 280 -13.74 5.05 -34.08
CA ALA A 280 -14.22 4.11 -33.08
C ALA A 280 -15.16 4.80 -32.08
N VAL A 281 -16.12 4.06 -31.52
CA VAL A 281 -17.10 4.57 -30.55
C VAL A 281 -17.37 3.56 -29.45
N GLY A 282 -17.73 4.03 -28.25
CA GLY A 282 -18.17 3.16 -27.15
C GLY A 282 -19.08 3.89 -26.18
N ALA A 283 -20.19 3.25 -25.82
CA ALA A 283 -21.11 3.77 -24.81
C ALA A 283 -20.55 3.55 -23.40
N ILE A 284 -20.71 4.55 -22.52
CA ILE A 284 -20.38 4.41 -21.11
C ILE A 284 -21.58 3.75 -20.40
N PRO A 285 -21.43 2.53 -19.85
CA PRO A 285 -22.54 1.87 -19.18
C PRO A 285 -22.92 2.59 -17.88
N ALA A 286 -24.20 2.50 -17.51
CA ALA A 286 -24.69 3.00 -16.23
C ALA A 286 -24.11 2.18 -15.06
N ARG A 287 -23.87 2.83 -13.92
CA ARG A 287 -23.39 2.17 -12.69
C ARG A 287 -24.14 2.62 -11.44
#